data_AF-A0A1V5BUJ7-F1
#
_entry.id   AF-A0A1V5BUJ7-F1
#
_cell.length_a   1.000
_cell.length_b   1.000
_cell.length_c   1.000
_cell.angle_alpha   90.00
_cell.angle_beta   90.00
_cell.angle_gamma   90.00
#
_symmetry.space_group_name_H-M   'P 1'
#
loop_
_entity.id
_entity.type
_entity.pdbx_description
1 polymer ?
#
loop_
_entity_poly.entity_id
_entity_poly.type
_entity_poly.pdbx_seq_one_letter_code
_entity_poly.pdbx_strand_id
1 'polypeptide(L)'
;MRISEWLDKKQAEGIDVSQVVLPGDLAYDDVPDETIFFKEINPCRIFCTENHPFSTVERFDDWYYARGQDKAAGIHSSAMHWWLFTKDRDLAVETARSHIE
;
A
#
# COMPACT_ATOMS: atom_id res chain seq x y z
N MET A 1 -17.29 8.91 -1.66
CA MET A 1 -17.30 7.45 -1.93
C MET A 1 -16.08 6.91 -1.22
N ARG A 2 -16.17 5.75 -0.58
CA ARG A 2 -15.01 5.11 0.06
C ARG A 2 -14.18 4.35 -0.96
N ILE A 3 -12.93 4.06 -0.62
CA ILE A 3 -12.04 3.23 -1.45
C ILE A 3 -12.67 1.86 -1.67
N SER A 4 -13.21 1.23 -0.63
CA SER A 4 -13.85 -0.10 -0.70
C SER A 4 -15.03 -0.13 -1.69
N GLU A 5 -15.94 0.84 -1.61
CA GLU A 5 -17.10 0.96 -2.50
C GLU A 5 -16.69 1.10 -3.97
N TRP A 6 -15.63 1.88 -4.22
CA TRP A 6 -15.12 2.08 -5.58
C TRP A 6 -14.46 0.81 -6.12
N LEU A 7 -13.67 0.12 -5.31
CA LEU A 7 -13.04 -1.15 -5.68
C LEU A 7 -14.08 -2.22 -6.00
N ASP A 8 -15.13 -2.35 -5.17
CA ASP A 8 -16.22 -3.30 -5.41
C ASP A 8 -16.96 -3.00 -6.72
N LYS A 9 -17.22 -1.71 -7.01
CA LYS A 9 -17.83 -1.31 -8.28
C LYS A 9 -16.94 -1.70 -9.47
N LYS A 10 -15.63 -1.48 -9.38
CA LYS A 10 -14.68 -1.82 -10.45
C LYS A 10 -14.54 -3.32 -10.64
N GLN A 11 -14.49 -4.08 -9.56
CA GLN A 11 -14.48 -5.54 -9.62
C GLN A 11 -15.78 -6.09 -10.24
N ALA A 12 -16.94 -5.51 -9.92
CA ALA A 12 -18.23 -5.88 -10.51
C ALA A 12 -18.32 -5.56 -12.02
N GLU A 13 -17.58 -4.55 -12.49
CA GLU A 13 -17.39 -4.24 -13.92
C GLU A 13 -16.42 -5.23 -14.62
N GLY A 14 -15.85 -6.20 -13.88
CA GLY A 14 -14.89 -7.18 -14.39
C GLY A 14 -13.47 -6.62 -14.53
N ILE A 15 -13.17 -5.47 -13.91
CA ILE A 15 -11.85 -4.85 -13.93
C ILE A 15 -11.00 -5.45 -12.81
N ASP A 16 -9.78 -5.86 -13.15
CA ASP A 16 -8.79 -6.24 -12.14
C ASP A 16 -8.34 -4.99 -11.37
N VAL A 17 -8.65 -4.98 -10.08
CA VAL A 17 -8.33 -3.88 -9.17
C VAL A 17 -7.01 -4.09 -8.42
N SER A 18 -6.35 -5.24 -8.57
CA SER A 18 -5.17 -5.61 -7.78
C SER A 18 -4.04 -4.59 -7.88
N GLN A 19 -3.84 -3.98 -9.05
CA GLN A 19 -2.79 -2.99 -9.32
C GLN A 19 -3.36 -1.66 -9.82
N VAL A 20 -4.63 -1.37 -9.53
CA VAL A 20 -5.26 -0.15 -10.04
C VAL A 20 -4.72 1.09 -9.35
N VAL A 21 -4.61 2.19 -10.09
CA VAL A 21 -4.30 3.51 -9.53
C VAL A 21 -5.59 4.14 -9.04
N LEU A 22 -5.65 4.50 -7.76
CA LEU A 22 -6.80 5.20 -7.20
C LEU A 22 -6.94 6.60 -7.82
N PRO A 23 -8.17 7.09 -8.04
CA PRO A 23 -8.44 8.50 -8.29
C PRO A 23 -7.85 9.36 -7.16
N GLY A 24 -7.22 10.49 -7.51
CA GLY A 24 -6.49 11.30 -6.55
C GLY A 24 -7.37 11.83 -5.41
N ASP A 25 -8.58 12.25 -5.70
CA ASP A 25 -9.59 12.65 -4.72
C ASP A 25 -9.94 11.52 -3.73
N LEU A 26 -10.03 10.29 -4.23
CA LEU A 26 -10.35 9.13 -3.41
C LEU A 26 -9.18 8.69 -2.49
N ALA A 27 -7.95 8.84 -2.97
CA ALA A 27 -6.75 8.41 -2.25
C ALA A 27 -6.42 9.26 -1.01
N TYR A 28 -6.89 10.52 -0.96
CA TYR A 28 -6.60 11.44 0.16
C TYR A 28 -7.75 11.60 1.15
N ASP A 29 -8.99 11.27 0.76
CA ASP A 29 -10.18 11.54 1.57
C ASP A 29 -10.59 10.37 2.48
N ASP A 30 -10.13 9.14 2.21
CA ASP A 30 -10.50 7.97 2.99
C ASP A 30 -9.44 7.63 4.05
N VAL A 31 -9.91 7.26 5.25
CA VAL A 31 -9.05 6.90 6.38
C VAL A 31 -9.11 5.39 6.55
N PRO A 32 -7.97 4.69 6.65
CA PRO A 32 -7.99 3.25 6.86
C PRO A 32 -8.59 2.92 8.22
N ASP A 33 -9.35 1.83 8.28
CA ASP A 33 -9.91 1.31 9.52
C ASP A 33 -8.80 0.82 10.46
N GLU A 34 -7.71 0.28 9.89
CA GLU A 34 -6.60 -0.30 10.63
C GLU A 34 -5.32 -0.31 9.78
N THR A 35 -4.16 -0.11 10.42
CA THR A 35 -2.84 -0.43 9.86
C THR A 35 -2.37 -1.76 10.43
N ILE A 36 -2.31 -2.79 9.58
CA ILE A 36 -2.03 -4.18 9.99
C ILE A 36 -0.54 -4.46 10.03
N PHE A 37 0.21 -3.83 9.13
CA PHE A 37 1.65 -3.99 9.02
C PHE A 37 2.25 -2.65 8.63
N PHE A 38 3.38 -2.32 9.25
CA PHE A 38 4.21 -1.20 8.85
C PHE A 38 5.67 -1.53 9.15
N LYS A 39 6.54 -1.30 8.17
CA LYS A 39 7.99 -1.41 8.34
C LYS A 39 8.69 -0.40 7.43
N GLU A 40 9.71 0.25 7.97
CA GLU A 40 10.55 1.22 7.27
C GLU A 40 12.03 0.90 7.52
N ILE A 41 12.86 1.01 6.49
CA ILE A 41 14.31 0.90 6.58
C ILE A 41 14.92 2.31 6.64
N ASN A 42 15.05 2.84 7.85
CA ASN A 42 15.61 4.17 8.09
C ASN A 42 16.94 4.11 8.87
N PRO A 43 18.09 4.00 8.18
CA PRO A 43 19.41 4.08 8.81
C PRO A 43 19.83 5.52 9.15
N CYS A 44 19.14 6.53 8.61
CA CYS A 44 19.51 7.94 8.65
C CYS A 44 19.08 8.69 9.93
N ARG A 45 18.34 8.01 10.82
CA ARG A 45 17.78 8.51 12.10
C ARG A 45 16.54 9.39 11.91
N ILE A 46 15.88 9.71 13.03
CA ILE A 46 14.53 10.28 13.11
C ILE A 46 14.33 11.65 12.41
N PHE A 47 15.39 12.38 12.07
CA PHE A 47 15.30 13.71 11.45
C PHE A 47 15.56 13.70 9.95
N CYS A 48 15.85 12.54 9.35
CA CYS A 48 15.98 12.48 7.91
C CYS A 48 14.60 12.56 7.26
N THR A 49 14.40 13.59 6.44
CA THR A 49 13.14 13.84 5.70
C THR A 49 13.19 13.29 4.27
N GLU A 50 14.25 12.58 3.92
CA GLU A 50 14.39 11.95 2.61
C GLU A 50 13.60 10.63 2.56
N ASN A 51 13.41 10.09 1.35
CA ASN A 51 12.60 8.89 1.16
C ASN A 51 13.32 7.65 1.70
N HIS A 52 12.60 6.75 2.34
CA HIS A 52 13.15 5.49 2.82
C HIS A 52 12.30 4.34 2.31
N PRO A 53 12.89 3.19 1.96
CA PRO A 53 12.12 2.00 1.66
C PRO A 53 11.20 1.69 2.83
N PHE A 54 9.92 1.52 2.51
CA PHE A 54 8.89 1.21 3.48
C PHE A 54 7.89 0.25 2.87
N SER A 55 7.15 -0.43 3.74
CA SER A 55 6.01 -1.23 3.35
C SER A 55 4.93 -1.10 4.43
N THR A 56 3.69 -0.94 3.98
CA THR A 56 2.51 -0.82 4.83
C THR A 56 1.37 -1.67 4.30
N VAL A 57 0.51 -2.15 5.19
CA VAL A 57 -0.78 -2.78 4.87
C VAL A 57 -1.88 -2.07 5.65
N GLU A 58 -2.79 -1.46 4.92
CA GLU A 58 -3.90 -0.66 5.44
C GLU A 58 -5.24 -1.34 5.08
N ARG A 59 -6.17 -1.42 6.02
CA ARG A 59 -7.50 -2.02 5.80
C ARG A 59 -8.55 -0.95 5.50
N PHE A 60 -9.33 -1.17 4.45
CA PHE A 60 -10.50 -0.40 4.06
C PHE A 60 -11.67 -1.35 3.92
N ASP A 61 -12.46 -1.53 4.98
CA ASP A 61 -13.55 -2.51 5.02
C ASP A 61 -13.02 -3.94 4.73
N ASP A 62 -13.53 -4.60 3.69
CA ASP A 62 -13.09 -5.92 3.23
C ASP A 62 -11.79 -5.89 2.39
N TRP A 63 -11.22 -4.71 2.12
CA TRP A 63 -10.04 -4.55 1.26
C TRP A 63 -8.79 -4.28 2.07
N TYR A 64 -7.69 -4.89 1.62
CA TYR A 64 -6.35 -4.67 2.12
C TYR A 64 -5.52 -4.01 1.04
N TYR A 65 -4.96 -2.86 1.38
CA TYR A 65 -4.06 -2.09 0.52
C TYR A 65 -2.63 -2.25 1.03
N ALA A 66 -1.87 -3.13 0.38
CA ALA A 66 -0.45 -3.25 0.62
C ALA A 66 0.29 -2.31 -0.33
N ARG A 67 1.21 -1.49 0.18
CA ARG A 67 2.01 -0.58 -0.67
C ARG A 67 3.36 -0.29 -0.06
N GLY A 68 4.28 0.20 -0.89
CA GLY A 68 5.58 0.60 -0.40
C GLY A 68 6.57 0.97 -1.49
N GLN A 69 7.81 1.11 -1.05
CA GLN A 69 8.99 1.13 -1.89
C GLN A 69 9.86 -0.07 -1.53
N ASP A 70 10.27 -0.84 -2.55
CA ASP A 70 11.09 -2.03 -2.36
C ASP A 70 12.44 -1.72 -1.71
N LYS A 71 12.91 -2.57 -0.80
CA LYS A 71 14.24 -2.44 -0.17
C LYS A 71 15.38 -2.34 -1.19
N ALA A 72 15.25 -2.99 -2.34
CA ALA A 72 16.24 -2.98 -3.41
C ALA A 72 16.34 -1.63 -4.13
N ALA A 73 15.37 -0.72 -3.94
CA ALA A 73 15.43 0.63 -4.47
C ALA A 73 16.61 1.43 -3.90
N GLY A 74 17.07 1.07 -2.69
CA GLY A 74 18.09 1.80 -1.94
C GLY A 74 17.52 2.98 -1.15
N ILE A 75 18.32 3.46 -0.20
CA ILE A 75 17.98 4.61 0.66
C ILE A 75 17.89 5.89 -0.19
N HIS A 76 16.89 6.72 0.07
CA HIS A 76 16.62 8.01 -0.61
C HIS A 76 16.23 7.90 -2.10
N SER A 77 15.94 6.70 -2.59
CA SER A 77 15.46 6.47 -3.95
C SER A 77 13.99 6.87 -4.10
N SER A 78 13.53 7.15 -5.33
CA SER A 78 12.11 7.32 -5.67
C SER A 78 11.61 6.25 -6.65
N ALA A 79 12.41 5.21 -6.90
CA ALA A 79 12.07 4.10 -7.80
C ALA A 79 11.39 2.94 -7.06
N MET A 80 10.92 1.95 -7.82
CA MET A 80 10.41 0.65 -7.34
C MET A 80 9.28 0.77 -6.31
N HIS A 81 8.38 1.71 -6.54
CA HIS A 81 7.10 1.74 -5.86
C HIS A 81 6.24 0.58 -6.32
N TRP A 82 5.50 0.01 -5.39
CA TRP A 82 4.62 -1.11 -5.63
C TRP A 82 3.38 -0.96 -4.75
N TRP A 83 2.30 -1.59 -5.18
CA TRP A 83 1.10 -1.72 -4.38
C TRP A 83 0.35 -3.01 -4.73
N LEU A 84 -0.65 -3.37 -3.94
CA LEU A 84 -1.55 -4.47 -4.15
C LEU A 84 -2.85 -4.19 -3.40
N PHE A 85 -3.98 -4.28 -4.10
CA PHE A 85 -5.29 -4.43 -3.48
C PHE A 85 -5.72 -5.90 -3.48
N THR A 86 -6.19 -6.38 -2.34
CA THR A 86 -6.71 -7.75 -2.22
C THR A 86 -7.73 -7.81 -1.08
N LYS A 87 -8.66 -8.79 -1.13
CA LYS A 87 -9.52 -9.14 0.01
C LYS A 87 -8.89 -10.19 0.93
N ASP A 88 -7.74 -10.74 0.52
CA ASP A 88 -6.97 -11.70 1.30
C ASP A 88 -5.93 -10.98 2.17
N ARG A 89 -6.18 -10.99 3.48
CA ARG A 89 -5.30 -10.37 4.48
C ARG A 89 -3.89 -10.94 4.47
N ASP A 90 -3.78 -12.27 4.38
CA ASP A 90 -2.50 -12.94 4.55
C ASP A 90 -1.65 -12.71 3.30
N LEU A 91 -2.26 -12.74 2.11
CA LEU A 91 -1.60 -12.33 0.86
C LEU A 91 -1.08 -10.90 0.93
N ALA A 92 -1.85 -9.95 1.48
CA ALA A 92 -1.43 -8.56 1.62
C ALA A 92 -0.19 -8.43 2.52
N VAL A 93 -0.19 -9.12 3.66
CA VAL A 93 0.91 -9.10 4.63
C VAL A 93 2.15 -9.82 4.09
N GLU A 94 1.99 -10.98 3.44
CA GLU A 94 3.10 -11.71 2.82
C GLU A 94 3.76 -10.89 1.71
N THR A 95 2.95 -10.25 0.85
CA THR A 95 3.45 -9.35 -0.20
C THR A 95 4.25 -8.21 0.42
N ALA A 96 3.69 -7.53 1.43
CA ALA A 96 4.37 -6.45 2.14
C ALA A 96 5.72 -6.87 2.74
N ARG A 97 5.77 -8.03 3.40
CA ARG A 97 7.01 -8.56 3.96
C ARG A 97 8.04 -8.88 2.87
N SER A 98 7.63 -9.47 1.75
CA SER A 98 8.55 -9.85 0.67
C SER A 98 9.30 -8.67 0.02
N HIS A 99 8.70 -7.48 0.06
CA HIS A 99 9.32 -6.26 -0.50
C HIS A 99 10.26 -5.54 0.47
N ILE A 100 10.19 -5.83 1.78
CA ILE A 100 10.90 -5.05 2.81
C ILE A 100 11.80 -5.88 3.73
N GLU A 101 11.60 -7.20 3.81
CA GLU A 101 12.45 -8.16 4.56
C GLU A 101 13.47 -8.80 3.64
#